data_AF-A0A286GKF4-F1
#
_entry.id   AF-A0A286GKF4-F1
#
_cell.length_a   1.000
_cell.length_b   1.000
_cell.length_c   1.000
_cell.angle_alpha   90.00
_cell.angle_beta   90.00
_cell.angle_gamma   90.00
#
_symmetry.space_group_name_H-M   'P 1'
#
loop_
_entity.id
_entity.type
_entity.pdbx_description
1 polymer ?
#
loop_
_entity_poly.entity_id
_entity_poly.type
_entity_poly.pdbx_seq_one_letter_code
_entity_poly.pdbx_strand_id
1 'polypeptide(L)'
;MVQDEKKRYSEEDLKEFEELIGQKLDATRSELNYIKETLSKRNDSGTDNTSGNSKLLEDGADTSERENLSQLAARLQKFIQQLDAAMVRIKNGTYGICKDTGKLIPKERLRAVPHTQQTIEAKLRQSK
;
A
#
# COMPACT_ATOMS: atom_id res chain seq x y z
N MET A 1 30.23 4.65 -28.66
CA MET A 1 30.26 4.78 -27.19
C MET A 1 29.06 4.02 -26.65
N VAL A 2 29.26 2.77 -26.23
CA VAL A 2 28.19 1.92 -25.71
C VAL A 2 27.86 2.47 -24.32
N GLN A 3 26.75 3.19 -24.21
CA GLN A 3 26.22 3.59 -22.91
C GLN A 3 25.86 2.28 -22.21
N ASP A 4 26.66 1.94 -21.19
CA ASP A 4 26.44 0.83 -20.28
C ASP A 4 24.99 0.89 -19.81
N GLU A 5 24.14 0.05 -20.41
CA GLU A 5 22.74 -0.11 -20.07
C GLU A 5 22.68 -0.66 -18.64
N LYS A 6 22.84 0.21 -17.63
CA LYS A 6 22.62 -0.15 -16.24
C LYS A 6 21.15 -0.51 -16.07
N LYS A 7 20.84 -1.79 -16.29
CA LYS A 7 19.52 -2.39 -16.14
C LYS A 7 19.15 -2.63 -14.67
N ARG A 8 20.04 -2.33 -13.73
CA ARG A 8 19.85 -2.56 -12.29
C ARG A 8 20.46 -1.44 -11.44
N TYR A 9 19.90 -1.25 -10.26
CA TYR A 9 20.44 -0.38 -9.22
C TYR A 9 21.66 -1.00 -8.53
N SER A 10 22.52 -0.15 -7.94
CA SER A 10 23.64 -0.62 -7.12
C SER A 10 23.14 -1.24 -5.82
N GLU A 11 23.93 -2.12 -5.22
CA GLU A 11 23.59 -2.75 -3.93
C GLU A 11 23.39 -1.73 -2.82
N GLU A 12 24.12 -0.60 -2.87
CA GLU A 12 23.97 0.53 -1.95
C GLU A 12 22.59 1.17 -2.05
N ASP A 13 22.15 1.49 -3.28
CA ASP A 13 20.82 2.04 -3.55
C ASP A 13 19.72 1.08 -3.09
N LEU A 14 19.90 -0.21 -3.39
CA LEU A 14 18.96 -1.26 -3.01
C LEU A 14 18.79 -1.37 -1.49
N LYS A 15 19.87 -1.19 -0.73
CA LYS A 15 19.84 -1.17 0.73
C LYS A 15 19.09 0.04 1.28
N GLU A 16 19.30 1.23 0.72
CA GLU A 16 18.51 2.42 1.08
C GLU A 16 17.00 2.17 0.86
N PHE A 17 16.63 1.56 -0.26
CA PHE A 17 15.23 1.23 -0.54
C PHE A 17 14.68 0.14 0.38
N GLU A 18 15.49 -0.85 0.76
CA GLU A 18 15.09 -1.90 1.71
C GLU A 18 14.70 -1.30 3.06
N GLU A 19 15.54 -0.41 3.61
CA GLU A 19 15.29 0.26 4.89
C GLU A 19 14.04 1.15 4.82
N LEU A 20 13.85 1.87 3.71
CA LEU A 20 12.68 2.72 3.49
C LEU A 20 11.38 1.89 3.39
N ILE A 21 11.42 0.77 2.66
CA ILE A 21 10.29 -0.15 2.53
C ILE A 21 9.97 -0.81 3.87
N GLY A 22 10.97 -1.23 4.63
CA GLY A 22 10.80 -1.82 5.95
C GLY A 22 10.06 -0.88 6.91
N GLN A 23 10.50 0.38 7.00
CA GLN A 23 9.82 1.40 7.81
C GLN A 23 8.37 1.62 7.36
N LYS A 24 8.12 1.68 6.05
CA LYS A 24 6.77 1.88 5.51
C LYS A 24 5.86 0.68 5.78
N LEU A 25 6.42 -0.52 5.72
CA LEU A 25 5.71 -1.77 5.97
C LEU A 25 5.27 -1.87 7.43
N ASP A 26 6.14 -1.50 8.37
CA ASP A 26 5.81 -1.44 9.79
C ASP A 26 4.70 -0.41 10.07
N ALA A 27 4.84 0.81 9.56
CA ALA A 27 3.81 1.85 9.67
C ALA A 27 2.45 1.40 9.11
N THR A 28 2.46 0.76 7.94
CA THR A 28 1.24 0.25 7.28
C THR A 28 0.60 -0.89 8.10
N ARG A 29 1.40 -1.78 8.69
CA ARG A 29 0.91 -2.85 9.56
C ARG A 29 0.26 -2.29 10.81
N SER A 30 0.88 -1.28 11.42
CA SER A 30 0.33 -0.60 12.59
C SER A 30 -1.01 0.07 12.27
N GLU A 31 -1.10 0.78 11.14
CA GLU A 31 -2.32 1.43 10.66
C GLU A 31 -3.44 0.43 10.36
N LEU A 32 -3.11 -0.67 9.68
CA LEU A 32 -4.05 -1.77 9.45
C LEU A 32 -4.58 -2.34 10.77
N ASN A 33 -3.69 -2.57 11.75
CA ASN A 33 -4.09 -3.09 13.04
C ASN A 33 -5.04 -2.12 13.78
N TYR A 34 -4.74 -0.82 13.75
CA TYR A 34 -5.60 0.21 14.31
C TYR A 34 -7.01 0.21 13.68
N ILE A 35 -7.09 0.12 12.35
CA ILE A 35 -8.38 0.05 11.64
C ILE A 35 -9.13 -1.23 11.99
N LYS A 36 -8.45 -2.38 12.05
CA LYS A 36 -9.05 -3.65 12.46
C LYS A 36 -9.59 -3.63 13.89
N GLU A 37 -8.84 -3.03 14.81
CA GLU A 37 -9.26 -2.88 16.20
C GLU A 37 -10.48 -1.97 16.31
N THR A 38 -10.49 -0.87 15.56
CA THR A 38 -11.64 0.06 15.48
C THR A 38 -12.89 -0.64 14.96
N LEU A 39 -12.76 -1.43 13.89
CA LEU A 39 -13.82 -2.27 13.34
C LEU A 39 -14.32 -3.33 14.33
N SER A 40 -13.42 -3.93 15.11
CA SER A 40 -13.75 -4.96 16.10
C SER A 40 -14.46 -4.37 17.33
N LYS A 41 -13.98 -3.24 17.86
CA LYS A 41 -14.55 -2.55 19.03
C LYS A 41 -15.98 -2.07 18.80
N ARG A 42 -16.28 -1.53 17.61
CA ARG A 42 -17.66 -1.11 17.28
C ARG A 42 -18.62 -2.29 17.12
N ASN A 43 -18.13 -3.48 16.82
CA ASN A 43 -18.95 -4.67 16.74
C ASN A 43 -19.44 -5.12 18.14
N ASP A 44 -18.72 -4.74 19.20
CA ASP A 44 -19.04 -5.06 20.60
C ASP A 44 -20.03 -4.05 21.22
N SER A 45 -20.07 -2.80 20.74
CA SER A 45 -21.01 -1.77 21.19
C SER A 45 -22.48 -1.99 20.79
N GLY A 46 -22.82 -3.14 20.21
CA GLY A 46 -24.16 -3.46 19.70
C GLY A 46 -25.17 -4.01 20.73
N THR A 47 -24.80 -4.19 22.01
CA THR A 47 -25.65 -4.94 22.96
C THR A 47 -26.49 -4.12 23.95
N ASP A 48 -26.39 -2.77 23.98
CA ASP A 48 -27.15 -1.99 24.97
C ASP A 48 -28.40 -1.28 24.40
N ASN A 49 -29.52 -1.99 24.55
CA ASN A 49 -30.88 -1.55 24.87
C ASN A 49 -31.14 -0.03 25.03
N THR A 50 -31.71 0.67 24.03
CA THR A 50 -32.76 1.70 24.26
C THR A 50 -33.42 2.25 22.97
N SER A 51 -34.76 2.12 22.91
CA SER A 51 -35.77 2.94 22.21
C SER A 51 -35.59 3.41 20.74
N GLY A 52 -35.95 2.54 19.80
CA GLY A 52 -37.20 2.65 19.01
C GLY A 52 -37.42 3.71 17.91
N ASN A 53 -36.71 4.84 17.81
CA ASN A 53 -37.00 5.80 16.71
C ASN A 53 -35.82 6.66 16.19
N SER A 54 -34.73 6.83 16.96
CA SER A 54 -33.54 7.57 16.49
C SER A 54 -32.52 6.68 15.74
N LYS A 55 -32.66 5.36 15.87
CA LYS A 55 -31.64 4.38 15.45
C LYS A 55 -31.51 4.22 13.93
N LEU A 56 -32.56 4.48 13.15
CA LEU A 56 -32.57 4.24 11.70
C LEU A 56 -31.71 5.22 10.90
N LEU A 57 -31.52 6.46 11.38
CA LEU A 57 -30.72 7.46 10.69
C LEU A 57 -29.23 7.38 11.07
N GLU A 58 -28.93 6.98 12.31
CA GLU A 58 -27.57 6.80 12.80
C GLU A 58 -26.93 5.49 12.29
N ASP A 59 -27.72 4.40 12.18
CA ASP A 59 -27.28 3.11 11.64
C ASP A 59 -26.80 3.20 10.17
N GLY A 60 -27.37 4.12 9.37
CA GLY A 60 -26.92 4.38 8.00
C GLY A 60 -25.54 5.06 7.91
N ALA A 61 -25.19 5.89 8.89
CA ALA A 61 -23.89 6.56 8.97
C ALA A 61 -22.80 5.59 9.49
N ASP A 62 -23.13 4.79 10.51
CA ASP A 62 -22.24 3.77 11.06
C ASP A 62 -21.91 2.65 10.05
N THR A 63 -22.90 2.21 9.28
CA THR A 63 -22.69 1.22 8.21
C THR A 63 -21.78 1.76 7.10
N SER A 64 -22.03 2.98 6.63
CA SER A 64 -21.20 3.65 5.62
C SER A 64 -19.75 3.82 6.09
N GLU A 65 -19.54 4.22 7.35
CA GLU A 65 -18.20 4.38 7.91
C GLU A 65 -17.48 3.03 8.05
N ARG A 66 -18.19 1.98 8.46
CA ARG A 66 -17.66 0.61 8.53
C ARG A 66 -17.23 0.09 7.16
N GLU A 67 -18.03 0.33 6.13
CA GLU A 67 -17.69 -0.05 4.76
C GLU A 67 -16.44 0.69 4.28
N ASN A 68 -16.34 2.00 4.55
CA ASN A 68 -15.15 2.80 4.22
C ASN A 68 -13.89 2.28 4.92
N LEU A 69 -13.96 1.98 6.23
CA LEU A 69 -12.86 1.40 6.98
C LEU A 69 -12.47 0.00 6.47
N SER A 70 -13.46 -0.83 6.11
CA SER A 70 -13.22 -2.16 5.54
C SER A 70 -12.52 -2.07 4.18
N GLN A 71 -12.95 -1.15 3.33
CA GLN A 71 -12.29 -0.86 2.05
C GLN A 71 -10.86 -0.35 2.27
N LEU A 72 -10.64 0.53 3.25
CA LEU A 72 -9.33 1.04 3.61
C LEU A 72 -8.40 -0.08 4.09
N ALA A 73 -8.89 -0.96 4.97
CA ALA A 73 -8.14 -2.12 5.45
C ALA A 73 -7.74 -3.06 4.29
N ALA A 74 -8.66 -3.32 3.35
CA ALA A 74 -8.37 -4.12 2.16
C ALA A 74 -7.29 -3.48 1.27
N ARG A 75 -7.29 -2.14 1.12
CA ARG A 75 -6.23 -1.40 0.40
C ARG A 75 -4.89 -1.51 1.11
N LEU A 76 -4.85 -1.35 2.43
CA LEU A 76 -3.63 -1.48 3.23
C LEU A 76 -3.06 -2.89 3.19
N GLN A 77 -3.91 -3.93 3.23
CA GLN A 77 -3.46 -5.32 3.05
C GLN A 77 -2.78 -5.53 1.69
N LYS A 78 -3.39 -5.04 0.61
CA LYS A 78 -2.78 -5.08 -0.73
C LYS A 78 -1.47 -4.30 -0.76
N PHE A 79 -1.41 -3.16 -0.08
CA PHE A 79 -0.21 -2.34 0.00
C PHE A 79 0.94 -3.06 0.72
N ILE A 80 0.67 -3.78 1.82
CA ILE A 80 1.66 -4.64 2.49
C ILE A 80 2.18 -5.72 1.54
N GLN A 81 1.30 -6.41 0.81
CA GLN A 81 1.72 -7.41 -0.18
C GLN A 81 2.60 -6.82 -1.28
N GLN A 82 2.33 -5.58 -1.71
CA GLN A 82 3.14 -4.89 -2.71
C GLN A 82 4.52 -4.51 -2.17
N LEU A 83 4.61 -4.08 -0.91
CA LEU A 83 5.87 -3.78 -0.22
C LEU A 83 6.71 -5.05 -0.02
N ASP A 84 6.09 -6.15 0.38
CA ASP A 84 6.75 -7.46 0.54
C ASP A 84 7.31 -7.95 -0.81
N ALA A 85 6.51 -7.86 -1.87
CA ALA A 85 6.95 -8.17 -3.23
C ALA A 85 8.08 -7.23 -3.71
N ALA A 86 8.08 -5.96 -3.30
CA ALA A 86 9.17 -5.03 -3.60
C ALA A 86 10.46 -5.45 -2.88
N MET A 87 10.37 -5.88 -1.62
CA MET A 87 11.52 -6.39 -0.86
C MET A 87 12.12 -7.66 -1.48
N VAL A 88 11.27 -8.57 -1.98
CA VAL A 88 11.73 -9.73 -2.75
C VAL A 88 12.47 -9.31 -4.03
N ARG A 89 12.00 -8.28 -4.74
CA ARG A 89 12.69 -7.76 -5.94
C ARG A 89 14.03 -7.12 -5.61
N ILE A 90 14.13 -6.45 -4.47
CA ILE A 90 15.39 -5.87 -3.98
C ILE A 90 16.41 -6.98 -3.76
N LYS A 91 16.03 -8.05 -3.06
CA LYS A 91 16.89 -9.23 -2.85
C LYS A 91 17.30 -9.92 -4.16
N ASN A 92 16.41 -9.93 -5.15
CA ASN A 92 16.72 -10.46 -6.49
C ASN A 92 17.50 -9.47 -7.38
N GLY A 93 17.75 -8.23 -6.94
CA GLY A 93 18.42 -7.20 -7.75
C GLY A 93 17.62 -6.70 -8.97
N THR A 94 16.32 -6.99 -9.02
CA THR A 94 15.41 -6.59 -10.12
C THR A 94 14.53 -5.41 -9.75
N TYR A 95 14.73 -4.84 -8.56
CA TYR A 95 13.99 -3.67 -8.10
C TYR A 95 14.28 -2.45 -8.96
N GLY A 96 13.24 -1.67 -9.24
CA GLY A 96 13.35 -0.49 -10.09
C GLY A 96 13.39 -0.78 -11.60
N ILE A 97 13.12 -2.02 -12.02
CA ILE A 97 12.89 -2.36 -13.44
C ILE A 97 11.38 -2.39 -13.68
N CYS A 98 10.92 -1.64 -14.68
CA CYS A 98 9.52 -1.65 -15.08
C CYS A 98 9.13 -3.00 -15.67
N LYS A 99 8.09 -3.65 -15.13
CA LYS A 99 7.64 -4.96 -15.63
C LYS A 99 7.08 -4.89 -17.06
N ASP A 100 6.46 -3.77 -17.43
CA ASP A 100 5.87 -3.58 -18.77
C ASP A 100 6.89 -3.18 -19.84
N THR A 101 7.83 -2.28 -19.50
CA THR A 101 8.73 -1.69 -20.49
C THR A 101 10.17 -2.20 -20.38
N GLY A 102 10.53 -2.90 -19.30
CA GLY A 102 11.91 -3.32 -19.03
C GLY A 102 12.88 -2.17 -18.74
N LYS A 103 12.39 -0.92 -18.70
CA LYS A 103 13.21 0.28 -18.46
C LYS A 103 13.44 0.51 -16.96
N LEU A 104 14.54 1.18 -16.64
CA LEU A 104 14.84 1.62 -15.27
C LEU A 104 13.85 2.72 -14.83
N ILE A 105 13.17 2.51 -13.70
CA ILE A 105 12.28 3.49 -13.08
C ILE A 105 13.16 4.50 -12.32
N PRO A 106 13.02 5.82 -12.50
CA PRO A 106 13.89 6.81 -11.86
C PRO A 106 13.87 6.74 -10.33
N LYS A 107 15.04 6.92 -9.69
CA LYS A 107 15.22 6.85 -8.23
C LYS A 107 14.24 7.75 -7.46
N GLU A 108 14.03 8.97 -7.93
CA GLU A 108 13.10 9.94 -7.31
C GLU A 108 11.67 9.39 -7.21
N ARG A 109 11.23 8.64 -8.23
CA ARG A 109 9.91 8.01 -8.24
C ARG A 109 9.81 6.87 -7.23
N LEU A 110 10.86 6.05 -7.13
CA LEU A 110 10.92 4.94 -6.16
C LEU A 110 10.99 5.46 -4.73
N ARG A 111 11.63 6.62 -4.49
CA ARG A 111 11.63 7.31 -3.19
C ARG A 111 10.23 7.80 -2.81
N ALA A 112 9.49 8.36 -3.77
CA ALA A 112 8.13 8.84 -3.52
C ALA A 112 7.11 7.70 -3.36
N VAL A 113 7.23 6.64 -4.16
CA VAL A 113 6.26 5.54 -4.23
C VAL A 113 6.99 4.19 -4.32
N PRO A 114 7.52 3.65 -3.22
CA PRO A 114 8.40 2.47 -3.24
C PRO A 114 7.71 1.16 -3.63
N HIS A 115 6.37 1.12 -3.59
CA HIS A 115 5.57 -0.02 -4.02
C HIS A 115 5.26 -0.01 -5.52
N THR A 116 5.61 1.06 -6.25
CA THR A 116 5.22 1.20 -7.65
C THR A 116 6.01 0.24 -8.54
N GLN A 117 5.30 -0.62 -9.27
CA GLN A 117 5.89 -1.60 -10.19
C GLN A 117 5.88 -1.09 -11.64
N GLN A 118 5.36 0.12 -11.87
CA GLN A 118 5.06 0.67 -13.18
C GLN A 118 5.57 2.11 -13.27
N THR A 119 6.09 2.47 -14.44
CA THR A 119 6.47 3.86 -14.75
C THR A 119 5.24 4.75 -14.83
N ILE A 120 5.46 6.07 -14.76
CA ILE A 120 4.38 7.07 -14.94
C ILE A 120 3.67 6.85 -16.26
N GLU A 121 4.39 6.54 -17.34
CA GLU A 121 3.83 6.20 -18.66
C GLU A 121 2.88 4.99 -18.61
N ALA A 122 3.26 3.90 -17.94
CA ALA A 122 2.43 2.70 -17.83
C ALA A 122 1.17 2.96 -16.98
N LYS A 123 1.30 3.73 -15.89
CA LYS A 123 0.16 4.12 -15.05
C LYS A 123 -0.81 5.07 -15.78
N LEU A 124 -0.29 6.00 -16.57
CA LEU A 124 -1.09 6.92 -17.39
C LEU A 124 -1.90 6.15 -18.45
N ARG A 125 -1.34 5.06 -18.96
CA ARG A 125 -1.97 4.21 -19.98
C ARG A 125 -3.08 3.30 -19.43
N GLN A 126 -3.05 2.96 -18.14
CA GLN A 126 -4.14 2.25 -17.45
C GLN A 126 -5.29 3.15 -16.98
N SER A 127 -5.07 4.47 -16.92
CA SER A 127 -6.06 5.44 -16.42
C SER A 127 -6.91 6.07 -17.54
N LYS A 128 -6.85 5.50 -18.76
CA LYS A 128 -7.68 5.85 -19.92
C LYS A 128 -8.61 4.70 -20.23
#